data_AF-X1NG92-F1
#
_entry.id   AF-X1NG92-F1
#
_cell.length_a   1.000
_cell.length_b   1.000
_cell.length_c   1.000
_cell.angle_alpha   90.00
_cell.angle_beta   90.00
_cell.angle_gamma   90.00
#
_symmetry.space_group_name_H-M   'P 1'
#
loop_
_entity.id
_entity.type
_entity.pdbx_description
1 polymer ?
#
loop_
_entity_poly.entity_id
_entity_poly.type
_entity_poly.pdbx_seq_one_letter_code
_entity_poly.pdbx_strand_id
1 'polypeptide(L)'
;AVSSDGNVQTLVVCEEAHRYIPADTSAGFWPTRQAIARIAKEGRKYGVYLSVITQRPGELDPTILSQCSTVFAMRLGNERDQEIVRGAISGASQSAVGFLSSIANREAIAFGEAVPTPMRMMFETIAPEHLPAAHMTQQQEAVRSGDSHVSLDMILNRVRQLNAADSTTTEHASAGFQAPEKPAMVQRPAAPIPPEPVRSQWRAAESAPIIEEPRKPARSESEGFRASDLIRSFRTDKT
;
A
#
# COMPACT_ATOMS: atom_id res chain seq x y z
N ALA A 1 23.46 14.14 -5.08
CA ALA A 1 24.34 12.96 -5.12
C ALA A 1 25.33 13.03 -6.27
N VAL A 2 24.89 12.89 -7.54
CA VAL A 2 25.80 12.99 -8.71
C VAL A 2 26.37 14.40 -8.86
N SER A 3 25.55 15.44 -8.70
CA SER A 3 26.00 16.84 -8.79
C SER A 3 26.90 17.29 -7.63
N SER A 4 27.09 16.44 -6.62
CA SER A 4 27.88 16.74 -5.42
C SER A 4 29.10 15.82 -5.26
N ASP A 5 29.41 14.98 -6.25
CA ASP A 5 30.50 13.98 -6.21
C ASP A 5 30.51 13.10 -4.94
N GLY A 6 29.33 12.82 -4.36
CA GLY A 6 29.22 12.09 -3.10
C GLY A 6 29.63 12.85 -1.83
N ASN A 7 30.00 14.14 -1.94
CA ASN A 7 30.39 14.97 -0.78
C ASN A 7 29.22 15.32 0.14
N VAL A 8 27.98 15.31 -0.39
CA VAL A 8 26.77 15.54 0.40
C VAL A 8 26.10 14.20 0.67
N GLN A 9 26.13 13.78 1.93
CA GLN A 9 25.42 12.61 2.38
C GLN A 9 23.91 12.90 2.41
N THR A 10 23.13 12.01 1.78
CA THR A 10 21.68 12.17 1.66
C THR A 10 20.99 10.97 2.30
N LEU A 11 20.06 11.22 3.22
CA LEU A 11 19.16 10.19 3.75
C LEU A 11 17.79 10.30 3.07
N VAL A 12 17.40 9.26 2.35
CA VAL A 12 16.05 9.13 1.80
C VAL A 12 15.19 8.40 2.82
N VAL A 13 14.15 9.06 3.31
CA VAL A 13 13.21 8.49 4.30
C VAL A 13 11.91 8.11 3.60
N CYS A 14 11.57 6.83 3.63
CA CYS A 14 10.32 6.30 3.11
C CYS A 14 9.36 6.00 4.28
N GLU A 15 8.46 6.95 4.54
CA GLU A 15 7.32 6.76 5.44
C GLU A 15 6.27 5.87 4.77
N GLU A 16 5.50 5.08 5.54
CA GLU A 16 4.54 4.11 5.01
C GLU A 16 5.12 3.20 3.90
N ALA A 17 6.32 2.67 4.13
CA ALA A 17 7.14 2.11 3.06
C ALA A 17 6.50 0.93 2.30
N HIS A 18 5.56 0.22 2.91
CA HIS A 18 4.82 -0.87 2.24
C HIS A 18 4.00 -0.39 1.03
N ARG A 19 3.75 0.92 0.90
CA ARG A 19 3.14 1.55 -0.28
C ARG A 19 4.07 1.62 -1.49
N TYR A 20 5.38 1.70 -1.24
CA TYR A 20 6.41 1.89 -2.27
C TYR A 20 7.18 0.62 -2.60
N ILE A 21 7.35 -0.26 -1.60
CA ILE A 21 8.12 -1.50 -1.70
C ILE A 21 7.35 -2.69 -1.12
N PRO A 22 6.17 -3.01 -1.68
CA PRO A 22 5.37 -4.13 -1.21
C PRO A 22 6.06 -5.48 -1.46
N ALA A 23 5.72 -6.48 -0.64
CA ALA A 23 6.16 -7.87 -0.79
C ALA A 23 5.72 -8.48 -2.12
N ASP A 24 4.51 -8.15 -2.57
CA ASP A 24 4.03 -8.49 -3.90
C ASP A 24 4.65 -7.53 -4.93
N THR A 25 5.53 -8.06 -5.77
CA THR A 25 6.23 -7.28 -6.80
C THR A 25 5.33 -6.74 -7.91
N SER A 26 4.11 -7.28 -8.05
CA SER A 26 3.09 -6.79 -8.98
C SER A 26 2.25 -5.65 -8.40
N ALA A 27 2.26 -5.50 -7.08
CA ALA A 27 1.67 -4.37 -6.39
C ALA A 27 2.67 -3.19 -6.35
N GLY A 28 2.17 -1.96 -6.51
CA GLY A 28 2.97 -0.74 -6.40
C GLY A 28 3.59 -0.25 -7.71
N PHE A 29 4.27 0.91 -7.64
CA PHE A 29 4.86 1.55 -8.80
C PHE A 29 6.29 1.03 -9.04
N TRP A 30 6.44 0.15 -10.03
CA TRP A 30 7.69 -0.55 -10.33
C TRP A 30 8.94 0.35 -10.40
N PRO A 31 8.92 1.54 -11.03
CA PRO A 31 10.09 2.41 -11.07
C PRO A 31 10.56 2.87 -9.68
N THR A 32 9.64 3.21 -8.78
CA THR A 32 9.97 3.60 -7.40
C THR A 32 10.57 2.43 -6.64
N ARG A 33 9.97 1.24 -6.76
CA ARG A 33 10.52 0.03 -6.14
C ARG A 33 11.93 -0.26 -6.64
N GLN A 34 12.18 -0.15 -7.94
CA GLN A 34 13.50 -0.36 -8.52
C GLN A 34 14.51 0.66 -8.00
N ALA A 35 14.13 1.94 -7.91
CA ALA A 35 14.99 2.99 -7.37
C ALA A 35 15.35 2.73 -5.90
N ILE A 36 14.36 2.40 -5.05
CA ILE A 36 14.60 2.09 -3.64
C ILE A 36 15.48 0.85 -3.49
N ALA A 37 15.22 -0.21 -4.25
CA ALA A 37 16.04 -1.42 -4.24
C ALA A 37 17.50 -1.13 -4.64
N ARG A 38 17.72 -0.21 -5.59
CA ARG A 38 19.06 0.23 -5.99
C ARG A 38 19.75 1.01 -4.87
N ILE A 39 19.04 1.92 -4.20
CA ILE A 39 19.60 2.66 -3.05
C ILE A 39 19.95 1.68 -1.93
N ALA A 40 19.08 0.70 -1.63
CA ALA A 40 19.34 -0.29 -0.58
C ALA A 40 20.61 -1.13 -0.86
N LYS A 41 20.88 -1.48 -2.13
CA LYS A 41 22.04 -2.31 -2.51
C LYS A 41 23.33 -1.53 -2.74
N GLU A 42 23.24 -0.34 -3.32
CA GLU A 42 24.39 0.40 -3.84
C GLU A 42 24.55 1.80 -3.24
N GLY A 43 23.55 2.31 -2.51
CA GLY A 43 23.49 3.70 -2.06
C GLY A 43 24.70 4.13 -1.24
N ARG A 44 25.23 3.23 -0.40
CA ARG A 44 26.43 3.47 0.43
C ARG A 44 27.65 3.88 -0.41
N LYS A 45 27.79 3.38 -1.64
CA LYS A 45 28.89 3.75 -2.56
C LYS A 45 28.81 5.23 -2.99
N TYR A 46 27.61 5.79 -3.00
CA TYR A 46 27.32 7.12 -3.52
C TYR A 46 26.91 8.13 -2.44
N GLY A 47 27.09 7.79 -1.16
CA GLY A 47 26.69 8.64 -0.03
C GLY A 47 25.17 8.81 0.09
N VAL A 48 24.38 7.88 -0.44
CA VAL A 48 22.91 7.87 -0.34
C VAL A 48 22.48 6.74 0.59
N TYR A 49 21.76 7.10 1.64
CA TYR A 49 21.26 6.18 2.65
C TYR A 49 19.74 6.07 2.54
N LEU A 50 19.21 4.94 2.99
CA LEU A 50 17.77 4.66 2.99
C LEU A 50 17.31 4.42 4.44
N SER A 51 16.25 5.10 4.83
CA SER A 51 15.48 4.81 6.03
C SER A 51 14.08 4.36 5.61
N VAL A 52 13.68 3.18 6.09
CA VAL A 52 12.38 2.57 5.81
C VAL A 52 11.58 2.60 7.09
N ILE A 53 10.42 3.25 7.06
CA ILE A 53 9.50 3.35 8.19
C ILE A 53 8.18 2.71 7.78
N THR A 54 7.72 1.71 8.55
CA THR A 54 6.45 1.03 8.31
C THR A 54 5.90 0.46 9.61
N GLN A 55 4.59 0.38 9.70
CA GLN A 55 3.85 -0.38 10.70
C GLN A 55 3.56 -1.83 10.25
N ARG A 56 3.83 -2.17 8.98
CA ARG A 56 3.55 -3.49 8.38
C ARG A 56 4.81 -4.11 7.79
N PRO A 57 5.73 -4.63 8.62
CA PRO A 57 6.98 -5.19 8.11
C PRO A 57 6.75 -6.42 7.23
N GLY A 58 5.70 -7.22 7.47
CA GLY A 58 5.37 -8.37 6.61
C GLY A 58 4.75 -8.06 5.27
N GLU A 59 4.40 -6.80 5.02
CA GLU A 59 3.98 -6.33 3.70
C GLU A 59 5.14 -5.74 2.90
N LEU A 60 6.38 -5.68 3.44
CA LEU A 60 7.55 -5.19 2.73
C LEU A 60 8.25 -6.25 1.89
N ASP A 61 8.92 -5.82 0.82
CA ASP A 61 9.85 -6.65 0.06
C ASP A 61 10.96 -7.22 0.97
N PRO A 62 11.02 -8.56 1.18
CA PRO A 62 12.01 -9.18 2.05
C PRO A 62 13.45 -8.93 1.61
N THR A 63 13.67 -8.74 0.30
CA THR A 63 14.99 -8.45 -0.25
C THR A 63 15.50 -7.10 0.22
N ILE A 64 14.64 -6.08 0.21
CA ILE A 64 14.98 -4.73 0.64
C ILE A 64 15.12 -4.69 2.17
N LEU A 65 14.20 -5.35 2.88
CA LEU A 65 14.26 -5.47 4.34
C LEU A 65 15.57 -6.13 4.80
N SER A 66 16.06 -7.14 4.09
CA SER A 66 17.33 -7.82 4.38
C SER A 66 18.58 -6.97 4.10
N GLN A 67 18.45 -5.86 3.36
CA GLN A 67 19.55 -4.90 3.17
C GLN A 67 19.61 -3.84 4.29
N CYS A 68 18.62 -3.80 5.19
CA CYS A 68 18.64 -2.88 6.31
C CYS A 68 19.65 -3.36 7.37
N SER A 69 20.85 -2.78 7.37
CA SER A 69 21.90 -3.09 8.34
C SER A 69 21.57 -2.70 9.78
N THR A 70 20.60 -1.81 10.00
CA THR A 70 20.18 -1.34 11.33
C THR A 70 18.67 -1.29 11.37
N VAL A 71 18.09 -1.79 12.46
CA VAL A 71 16.65 -1.84 12.65
C VAL A 71 16.33 -1.36 14.06
N PHE A 72 15.29 -0.53 14.14
CA PHE A 72 14.65 -0.10 15.38
C PHE A 72 13.27 -0.75 15.43
N ALA A 73 13.15 -1.83 16.19
CA ALA A 73 11.90 -2.57 16.32
C ALA A 73 11.10 -2.03 17.50
N MET A 74 9.95 -1.42 17.21
CA MET A 74 8.97 -0.99 18.21
C MET A 74 8.00 -2.14 18.54
N ARG A 75 6.99 -1.86 19.38
CA ARG A 75 5.94 -2.83 19.71
C ARG A 75 5.29 -3.40 18.43
N LEU A 76 5.36 -4.72 18.28
CA LEU A 76 4.68 -5.47 17.22
C LEU A 76 3.68 -6.44 17.84
N GLY A 77 2.39 -6.26 17.53
CA GLY A 77 1.32 -7.11 18.05
C GLY A 77 1.17 -8.44 17.31
N ASN A 78 1.48 -8.47 16.02
CA ASN A 78 1.29 -9.63 15.15
C ASN A 78 2.48 -10.58 15.18
N GLU A 79 2.24 -11.87 15.40
CA GLU A 79 3.26 -12.91 15.46
C GLU A 79 4.06 -13.03 14.16
N ARG A 80 3.37 -12.94 13.01
CA ARG A 80 4.02 -12.97 11.69
C ARG A 80 5.02 -11.83 11.51
N ASP A 81 4.67 -10.62 11.93
CA ASP A 81 5.56 -9.46 11.85
C ASP A 81 6.75 -9.61 12.81
N GLN A 82 6.53 -10.20 13.99
CA GLN A 82 7.61 -10.51 14.92
C GLN A 82 8.58 -11.55 14.33
N GLU A 83 8.07 -12.59 13.66
CA GLU A 83 8.90 -13.61 12.99
C GLU A 83 9.75 -13.01 11.87
N ILE A 84 9.21 -12.07 11.10
CA ILE A 84 9.96 -11.39 10.04
C ILE A 84 11.09 -10.54 10.63
N VAL A 85 10.80 -9.76 11.67
CA VAL A 85 11.82 -8.95 12.35
C VAL A 85 12.87 -9.85 13.03
N ARG A 86 12.45 -10.98 13.62
CA ARG A 86 13.36 -12.01 14.11
C ARG A 86 14.22 -12.55 12.97
N GLY A 87 13.65 -12.93 11.83
CA GLY A 87 14.40 -13.43 10.68
C GLY A 87 15.44 -12.45 10.13
N ALA A 88 15.19 -11.14 10.25
CA ALA A 88 16.15 -10.10 9.86
C ALA A 88 17.35 -9.98 10.82
N ILE A 89 17.30 -10.57 12.01
CA ILE A 89 18.36 -10.51 13.02
C ILE A 89 19.33 -11.67 12.81
N SER A 90 20.59 -11.36 12.55
CA SER A 90 21.64 -12.38 12.47
C SER A 90 22.19 -12.72 13.87
N GLY A 91 22.52 -13.99 14.08
CA GLY A 91 23.33 -14.45 15.23
C GLY A 91 22.59 -14.65 16.56
N ALA A 92 23.36 -14.54 17.67
CA ALA A 92 22.96 -14.91 19.04
C ALA A 92 21.92 -13.97 19.70
N SER A 93 21.41 -13.00 18.94
CA SER A 93 20.54 -11.92 19.42
C SER A 93 19.06 -12.21 19.32
N GLN A 94 18.66 -13.37 18.77
CA GLN A 94 17.26 -13.80 18.64
C GLN A 94 16.49 -13.79 19.96
N SER A 95 17.15 -14.13 21.07
CA SER A 95 16.54 -14.15 22.40
C SER A 95 16.15 -12.75 22.89
N ALA A 96 16.86 -11.69 22.50
CA ALA A 96 16.54 -10.31 22.86
C ALA A 96 15.20 -9.83 22.25
N VAL A 97 14.74 -10.52 21.21
CA VAL A 97 13.58 -10.18 20.36
C VAL A 97 12.31 -10.89 20.86
N GLY A 98 12.44 -11.81 21.81
CA GLY A 98 11.31 -12.46 22.47
C GLY A 98 10.35 -11.46 23.13
N PHE A 99 10.82 -10.25 23.43
CA PHE A 99 10.07 -9.20 24.13
C PHE A 99 9.43 -8.15 23.21
N LEU A 100 9.46 -8.30 21.87
CA LEU A 100 8.84 -7.32 20.95
C LEU A 100 7.37 -7.01 21.26
N SER A 101 6.63 -8.00 21.75
CA SER A 101 5.22 -7.86 22.14
C SER A 101 5.02 -7.08 23.44
N SER A 102 6.04 -7.02 24.31
CA SER A 102 5.96 -6.39 25.63
C SER A 102 6.67 -5.03 25.72
N ILE A 103 7.26 -4.54 24.62
CA ILE A 103 7.84 -3.19 24.50
C ILE A 103 6.78 -2.13 24.86
N ALA A 104 7.11 -1.14 25.69
CA ALA A 104 6.19 -0.06 26.03
C ALA A 104 6.09 0.98 24.90
N ASN A 105 5.10 1.86 24.97
CA ASN A 105 5.06 3.01 24.05
C ASN A 105 6.34 3.83 24.21
N ARG A 106 6.87 4.33 23.07
CA ARG A 106 8.15 5.06 22.99
C ARG A 106 9.40 4.25 23.26
N GLU A 107 9.28 2.93 23.36
CA GLU A 107 10.44 2.06 23.43
C GLU A 107 10.68 1.37 22.10
N ALA A 108 11.95 1.05 21.85
CA ALA A 108 12.37 0.23 20.72
C ALA A 108 13.52 -0.67 21.14
N ILE A 109 13.64 -1.81 20.47
CA ILE A 109 14.85 -2.62 20.48
C ILE A 109 15.63 -2.25 19.24
N ALA A 110 16.85 -1.74 19.42
CA ALA A 110 17.76 -1.51 18.31
C ALA A 110 18.75 -2.65 18.19
N PHE A 111 19.06 -3.01 16.95
CA PHE A 111 20.07 -4.01 16.60
C PHE A 111 20.62 -3.73 15.20
N GLY A 112 21.75 -4.37 14.88
CA GLY A 112 22.45 -4.20 13.63
C GLY A 112 23.70 -3.33 13.76
N GLU A 113 24.26 -2.86 12.65
CA GLU A 113 25.58 -2.22 12.59
C GLU A 113 25.70 -0.92 13.41
N ALA A 114 24.60 -0.21 13.68
CA ALA A 114 24.62 1.01 14.47
C ALA A 114 24.79 0.79 15.98
N VAL A 115 24.62 -0.45 16.48
CA VAL A 115 24.72 -0.77 17.91
C VAL A 115 25.58 -2.02 18.14
N PRO A 116 26.50 -2.02 19.12
CA PRO A 116 27.43 -3.15 19.31
C PRO A 116 26.72 -4.42 19.82
N THR A 117 25.64 -4.25 20.57
CA THR A 117 24.77 -5.32 21.05
C THR A 117 23.32 -4.86 20.98
N PRO A 118 22.36 -5.79 20.76
CA PRO A 118 20.95 -5.44 20.82
C PRO A 118 20.61 -4.82 22.17
N MET A 119 19.96 -3.66 22.14
CA MET A 119 19.61 -2.94 23.35
C MET A 119 18.24 -2.32 23.25
N ARG A 120 17.56 -2.27 24.38
CA ARG A 120 16.31 -1.53 24.52
C ARG A 120 16.63 -0.05 24.76
N MET A 121 16.00 0.81 23.97
CA MET A 121 16.11 2.26 24.06
C MET A 121 14.74 2.89 24.22
N MET A 122 14.72 4.11 24.74
CA MET A 122 13.53 4.93 24.89
C MET A 122 13.73 6.22 24.10
N PHE A 123 12.75 6.56 23.27
CA PHE A 123 12.75 7.83 22.55
C PHE A 123 12.46 8.98 23.51
N GLU A 124 13.30 10.01 23.46
CA GLU A 124 13.12 11.22 24.25
C GLU A 124 11.87 12.00 23.80
N THR A 125 11.25 12.73 24.73
CA THR A 125 10.07 13.53 24.41
C THR A 125 10.54 14.90 23.95
N ILE A 126 10.12 15.30 22.76
CA ILE A 126 10.37 16.65 22.28
C ILE A 126 9.25 17.56 22.79
N ALA A 127 9.58 18.79 23.16
CA ALA A 127 8.60 19.79 23.57
C ALA A 127 7.53 19.99 22.46
N PRO A 128 6.25 20.17 22.82
CA PRO A 128 5.14 20.26 21.86
C PRO A 128 5.37 21.25 20.70
N GLU A 129 6.02 22.37 20.99
CA GLU A 129 6.38 23.43 20.04
C GLU A 129 7.35 22.98 18.93
N HIS A 130 8.10 21.91 19.16
CA HIS A 130 9.06 21.36 18.21
C HIS A 130 8.53 20.13 17.47
N LEU A 131 7.29 19.69 17.74
CA LEU A 131 6.71 18.56 17.03
C LEU A 131 6.45 18.92 15.55
N PRO A 132 6.68 17.99 14.61
CA PRO A 132 6.20 18.15 13.24
C PRO A 132 4.69 18.37 13.28
N ALA A 133 4.21 19.46 12.66
CA ALA A 133 2.82 19.92 12.71
C ALA A 133 2.35 20.61 14.02
N ALA A 134 3.24 21.04 14.92
CA ALA A 134 2.87 21.86 16.08
C ALA A 134 1.99 23.08 15.72
N HIS A 135 2.28 23.72 14.58
CA HIS A 135 1.49 24.83 14.04
C HIS A 135 0.06 24.41 13.64
N MET A 136 -0.14 23.18 13.14
CA MET A 136 -1.46 22.65 12.79
C MET A 136 -2.27 22.33 14.06
N THR A 137 -1.62 21.83 15.10
CA THR A 137 -2.24 21.59 16.41
C THR A 137 -2.72 22.90 17.04
N GLN A 138 -1.89 23.95 17.02
CA GLN A 138 -2.28 25.29 17.47
C GLN A 138 -3.47 25.85 16.69
N GLN A 139 -3.49 25.66 15.36
CA GLN A 139 -4.61 26.07 14.52
C GLN A 139 -5.90 25.30 14.85
N GLN A 140 -5.82 23.99 15.08
CA GLN A 140 -6.97 23.18 15.49
C GLN A 140 -7.48 23.58 16.89
N GLU A 141 -6.59 23.91 17.82
CA GLU A 141 -6.95 24.40 19.15
C GLU A 141 -7.61 25.78 19.08
N ALA A 142 -7.11 26.70 18.25
CA ALA A 142 -7.74 28.00 18.03
C ALA A 142 -9.15 27.86 17.42
N VAL A 143 -9.37 26.89 16.55
CA VAL A 143 -10.70 26.57 15.99
C VAL A 143 -11.60 25.97 17.08
N ARG A 144 -11.09 25.08 17.92
CA ARG A 144 -11.84 24.44 19.02
C ARG A 144 -12.20 25.40 20.15
N SER A 145 -11.33 26.36 20.45
CA SER A 145 -11.54 27.40 21.46
C SER A 145 -12.53 28.49 21.01
N GLY A 146 -13.00 28.44 19.76
CA GLY A 146 -13.94 29.42 19.20
C GLY A 146 -13.27 30.71 18.72
N ASP A 147 -11.95 30.83 18.83
CA ASP A 147 -11.17 31.99 18.38
C ASP A 147 -11.02 32.06 16.85
N SER A 148 -11.35 30.99 16.14
CA SER A 148 -11.34 30.96 14.68
C SER A 148 -12.69 30.54 14.11
N HIS A 149 -13.41 31.48 13.49
CA HIS A 149 -14.66 31.18 12.80
C HIS A 149 -14.38 30.53 11.45
N VAL A 150 -14.46 29.20 11.38
CA VAL A 150 -14.34 28.46 10.12
C VAL A 150 -15.71 28.35 9.45
N SER A 151 -15.95 29.18 8.43
CA SER A 151 -17.20 29.17 7.66
C SER A 151 -17.19 28.10 6.57
N LEU A 152 -18.29 27.35 6.43
CA LEU A 152 -18.45 26.33 5.38
C LEU A 152 -18.29 26.90 3.96
N ASP A 153 -18.74 28.12 3.71
CA ASP A 153 -18.55 28.81 2.42
C ASP A 153 -17.08 29.02 2.08
N MET A 154 -16.24 29.31 3.09
CA MET A 154 -14.81 29.48 2.91
C MET A 154 -14.14 28.15 2.52
N ILE A 155 -14.54 27.05 3.16
CA ILE A 155 -14.07 25.70 2.84
C ILE A 155 -14.49 25.32 1.41
N LEU A 156 -15.76 25.51 1.06
CA LEU A 156 -16.30 25.19 -0.26
C LEU A 156 -15.61 25.99 -1.36
N ASN A 157 -15.37 27.28 -1.14
CA ASN A 157 -14.65 28.11 -2.10
C ASN A 157 -13.19 27.69 -2.25
N ARG A 158 -12.51 27.30 -1.15
CA ARG A 158 -11.14 26.78 -1.21
C ARG A 158 -11.05 25.44 -1.96
N VAL A 159 -11.96 24.51 -1.68
CA VAL A 159 -12.01 23.20 -2.37
C VAL A 159 -12.28 23.38 -3.86
N ARG A 160 -13.19 24.28 -4.24
CA ARG A 160 -13.46 24.61 -5.65
C ARG A 160 -12.24 25.22 -6.34
N GLN A 161 -11.47 26.07 -5.66
CA GLN A 161 -10.24 26.67 -6.20
C GLN A 161 -9.13 25.64 -6.39
N LEU A 162 -8.93 24.72 -5.44
CA LEU A 162 -7.95 23.64 -5.58
C LEU A 162 -8.29 22.71 -6.75
N ASN A 163 -9.57 22.34 -6.89
CA ASN A 163 -10.02 21.52 -8.03
C ASN A 163 -9.87 22.25 -9.38
N ALA A 164 -10.03 23.58 -9.41
CA ALA A 164 -9.80 24.38 -10.62
C ALA A 164 -8.30 24.50 -10.96
N ALA A 165 -7.43 24.56 -9.96
CA ALA A 165 -5.97 24.55 -10.16
C ALA A 165 -5.48 23.20 -10.72
N ASP A 166 -6.03 22.07 -10.27
CA ASP A 166 -5.70 20.76 -10.84
C ASP A 166 -6.13 20.64 -12.31
N SER A 167 -7.25 21.26 -12.69
CA SER A 167 -7.68 21.27 -14.10
C SER A 167 -6.78 22.08 -15.04
N THR A 168 -6.12 23.14 -14.54
CA THR A 168 -5.19 23.97 -15.34
C THR A 168 -3.81 23.35 -15.48
N THR A 169 -3.39 22.49 -14.54
CA THR A 169 -2.11 21.75 -14.65
C THR A 169 -2.16 20.63 -15.70
N THR A 170 -3.36 20.17 -16.08
CA THR A 170 -3.53 19.10 -17.08
C THR A 170 -3.43 19.63 -18.53
N GLU A 171 -3.64 20.94 -18.77
CA GLU A 171 -3.61 21.51 -20.12
C GLU A 171 -2.20 21.94 -20.59
N HIS A 172 -1.24 22.16 -19.68
CA HIS A 172 0.12 22.57 -20.04
C HIS A 172 1.10 21.43 -20.39
N ALA A 173 0.67 20.16 -20.33
CA ALA A 173 1.48 19.01 -20.74
C ALA A 173 1.35 18.63 -22.23
N SER A 174 0.74 19.49 -23.07
CA SER A 174 0.53 19.22 -24.51
C SER A 174 1.21 20.20 -25.47
N ALA A 175 2.26 20.90 -25.03
CA ALA A 175 3.12 21.67 -25.93
C ALA A 175 4.40 20.88 -26.28
N GLY A 176 4.33 20.06 -27.34
CA GLY A 176 5.55 19.49 -27.94
C GLY A 176 5.46 18.08 -28.53
N PHE A 177 4.43 17.74 -29.30
CA PHE A 177 4.54 16.64 -30.27
C PHE A 177 3.72 16.94 -31.53
N GLN A 178 4.40 17.28 -32.62
CA GLN A 178 3.78 17.49 -33.92
C GLN A 178 3.60 16.12 -34.59
N ALA A 179 2.37 15.60 -34.55
CA ALA A 179 2.00 14.40 -35.30
C ALA A 179 1.95 14.73 -36.82
N PRO A 180 2.35 13.81 -37.71
CA PRO A 180 2.28 14.05 -39.15
C PRO A 180 0.82 14.21 -39.60
N GLU A 181 0.59 15.13 -40.55
CA GLU A 181 -0.74 15.42 -41.11
C GLU A 181 -1.41 14.16 -41.66
N LYS A 182 -2.63 13.88 -41.20
CA LYS A 182 -3.49 12.84 -41.77
C LYS A 182 -3.98 13.31 -43.15
N PRO A 183 -3.95 12.45 -44.20
CA PRO A 183 -4.48 12.84 -45.50
C PRO A 183 -6.00 13.04 -45.42
N ALA A 184 -6.49 13.99 -46.21
CA ALA A 184 -7.88 14.43 -46.22
C ALA A 184 -8.87 13.28 -46.46
N MET A 185 -9.82 13.09 -45.53
CA MET A 185 -10.97 12.20 -45.72
C MET A 185 -11.96 12.85 -46.69
N VAL A 186 -12.23 12.16 -47.80
CA VAL A 186 -13.38 12.44 -48.68
C VAL A 186 -14.67 12.22 -47.87
N GLN A 187 -15.50 13.26 -47.73
CA GLN A 187 -16.81 13.13 -47.09
C GLN A 187 -17.72 12.25 -47.96
N ARG A 188 -18.12 11.11 -47.41
CA ARG A 188 -19.10 10.22 -48.01
C ARG A 188 -20.51 10.76 -47.70
N PRO A 189 -21.42 10.88 -48.69
CA PRO A 189 -22.74 11.46 -48.46
C PRO A 189 -23.57 10.61 -47.48
N ALA A 190 -24.35 11.29 -46.63
CA ALA A 190 -25.16 10.68 -45.59
C ALA A 190 -26.26 9.77 -46.18
N ALA A 191 -26.40 8.56 -45.64
CA ALA A 191 -27.48 7.66 -46.00
C ALA A 191 -28.82 8.13 -45.36
N PRO A 192 -29.97 7.93 -46.03
CA PRO A 192 -31.26 8.32 -45.46
C PRO A 192 -31.63 7.43 -44.28
N ILE A 193 -32.21 8.04 -43.24
CA ILE A 193 -32.69 7.35 -42.04
C ILE A 193 -34.02 6.65 -42.37
N PRO A 194 -34.19 5.35 -42.07
CA PRO A 194 -35.47 4.68 -42.26
C PRO A 194 -36.51 5.13 -41.21
N PRO A 195 -37.81 5.15 -41.53
CA PRO A 195 -38.86 5.59 -40.61
C PRO A 195 -39.03 4.61 -39.44
N GLU A 196 -39.44 5.14 -38.28
CA GLU A 196 -39.61 4.39 -37.02
C GLU A 196 -40.52 3.16 -37.18
N PRO A 197 -40.18 2.02 -36.55
CA PRO A 197 -41.06 0.85 -36.59
C PRO A 197 -42.30 1.07 -35.73
N VAL A 198 -43.45 0.80 -36.35
CA VAL A 198 -44.80 0.80 -35.77
C VAL A 198 -44.85 -0.16 -34.56
N ARG A 199 -45.29 0.34 -33.40
CA ARG A 199 -45.66 -0.48 -32.24
C ARG A 199 -46.82 -1.41 -32.60
N SER A 200 -46.53 -2.68 -32.87
CA SER A 200 -47.56 -3.72 -33.00
C SER A 200 -47.77 -4.43 -31.66
N GLN A 201 -49.03 -4.42 -31.24
CA GLN A 201 -49.58 -5.15 -30.11
C GLN A 201 -49.48 -6.66 -30.36
N TRP A 202 -48.83 -7.40 -29.45
CA TRP A 202 -49.04 -8.84 -29.31
C TRP A 202 -48.97 -9.24 -27.83
N ARG A 203 -50.07 -8.98 -27.10
CA ARG A 203 -50.54 -9.89 -26.07
C ARG A 203 -51.54 -10.85 -26.73
N ALA A 204 -51.50 -12.10 -26.29
CA ALA A 204 -52.42 -13.22 -26.55
C ALA A 204 -52.17 -14.04 -27.84
N ALA A 205 -51.44 -15.16 -27.68
CA ALA A 205 -51.96 -16.50 -27.96
C ALA A 205 -50.93 -17.59 -27.56
N GLU A 206 -51.34 -18.42 -26.60
CA GLU A 206 -51.10 -19.87 -26.50
C GLU A 206 -49.67 -20.46 -26.42
N SER A 207 -49.29 -20.75 -25.16
CA SER A 207 -48.74 -22.01 -24.65
C SER A 207 -47.99 -22.94 -25.63
N ALA A 208 -46.67 -22.74 -25.77
CA ALA A 208 -45.80 -23.82 -26.23
C ALA A 208 -45.59 -24.85 -25.09
N PRO A 209 -45.63 -26.17 -25.36
CA PRO A 209 -45.47 -27.19 -24.33
C PRO A 209 -44.04 -27.19 -23.78
N ILE A 210 -43.95 -27.24 -22.45
CA ILE A 210 -42.70 -27.33 -21.69
C ILE A 210 -42.09 -28.72 -21.96
N ILE A 211 -40.90 -28.74 -22.56
CA ILE A 211 -40.09 -29.96 -22.68
C ILE A 211 -39.45 -30.18 -21.30
N GLU A 212 -39.94 -31.18 -20.56
CA GLU A 212 -39.37 -31.61 -19.28
C GLU A 212 -37.97 -32.21 -19.50
N GLU A 213 -36.93 -31.54 -18.99
CA GLU A 213 -35.62 -32.15 -18.81
C GLU A 213 -35.70 -33.29 -17.78
N PRO A 214 -35.05 -34.44 -18.03
CA PRO A 214 -35.10 -35.57 -17.12
C PRO A 214 -34.46 -35.22 -15.77
N ARG A 215 -35.28 -35.37 -14.74
CA ARG A 215 -34.99 -35.11 -13.32
C ARG A 215 -33.73 -35.87 -12.89
N LYS A 216 -32.69 -35.12 -12.53
CA LYS A 216 -31.43 -35.64 -11.94
C LYS A 216 -31.78 -36.48 -10.70
N PRO A 217 -31.32 -37.74 -10.58
CA PRO A 217 -31.68 -38.60 -9.47
C PRO A 217 -31.17 -38.02 -8.14
N ALA A 218 -32.02 -38.11 -7.11
CA ALA A 218 -31.72 -37.64 -5.76
C ALA A 218 -30.43 -38.28 -5.25
N ARG A 219 -29.47 -37.44 -4.82
CA ARG A 219 -28.30 -37.90 -4.08
C ARG A 219 -28.79 -38.55 -2.79
N SER A 220 -28.53 -39.84 -2.65
CA SER A 220 -28.62 -40.57 -1.39
C SER A 220 -27.71 -39.92 -0.36
N GLU A 221 -28.24 -39.76 0.85
CA GLU A 221 -27.48 -39.38 2.05
C GLU A 221 -26.30 -40.33 2.19
N SER A 222 -25.09 -39.82 1.92
CA SER A 222 -23.84 -40.44 2.30
C SER A 222 -23.14 -39.45 3.22
N GLU A 223 -22.85 -39.96 4.41
CA GLU A 223 -22.35 -39.25 5.57
C GLU A 223 -21.18 -38.33 5.20
N GLY A 224 -21.31 -37.06 5.59
CA GLY A 224 -20.25 -36.09 5.43
C GLY A 224 -19.01 -36.53 6.19
N PHE A 225 -17.89 -36.61 5.47
CA PHE A 225 -16.56 -36.77 6.03
C PHE A 225 -16.33 -35.68 7.08
N ARG A 226 -16.27 -36.05 8.36
CA ARG A 226 -16.01 -35.12 9.45
C ARG A 226 -14.50 -34.99 9.62
N ALA A 227 -14.02 -33.77 9.84
CA ALA A 227 -12.61 -33.45 10.08
C ALA A 227 -11.99 -34.22 11.27
N SER A 228 -12.80 -34.89 12.11
CA SER A 228 -12.37 -35.79 13.17
C SER A 228 -11.80 -37.14 12.70
N ASP A 229 -12.06 -37.57 11.45
CA ASP A 229 -11.57 -38.86 10.93
C ASP A 229 -10.10 -38.82 10.49
N LEU A 230 -9.54 -37.63 10.28
CA LEU A 230 -8.11 -37.40 10.00
C LEU A 230 -7.21 -37.66 11.22
N ILE A 231 -7.77 -37.70 12.44
CA ILE A 231 -6.99 -37.84 13.68
C ILE A 231 -6.68 -39.31 14.01
N ARG A 232 -7.34 -40.28 13.35
CA ARG A 232 -7.07 -41.71 13.56
C ARG A 232 -6.06 -42.33 12.58
N SER A 233 -5.76 -41.70 11.44
CA SER A 233 -4.80 -42.25 10.45
C SER A 233 -3.33 -41.98 10.78
N PHE A 234 -3.01 -41.08 11.70
CA PHE A 234 -1.63 -40.76 12.08
C PHE A 234 -1.10 -41.52 13.31
N ARG A 235 -1.86 -42.47 13.87
CA ARG A 235 -1.47 -43.21 15.09
C ARG A 235 -1.14 -44.69 14.87
N THR A 236 -1.12 -45.16 13.63
CA THR A 236 -0.77 -46.56 13.28
C THR A 236 0.47 -46.71 12.40
N ASP A 237 1.19 -45.63 12.09
CA ASP A 237 2.41 -45.68 11.25
C ASP A 237 3.70 -45.45 12.07
N LYS A 238 3.73 -46.00 13.28
CA LYS A 238 4.95 -46.21 14.07
C LYS A 238 4.88 -47.55 14.79
N THR A 239 5.20 -48.60 14.05
CA THR A 239 5.87 -49.82 14.53
C THR A 239 6.93 -50.18 13.51
#